data_AF-A0A954Q847-F1
#
_entry.id   AF-A0A954Q847-F1
#
_cell.length_a   1.000
_cell.length_b   1.000
_cell.length_c   1.000
_cell.angle_alpha   90.00
_cell.angle_beta   90.00
_cell.angle_gamma   90.00
#
_symmetry.space_group_name_H-M   'P 1'
#
loop_
_entity.id
_entity.type
_entity.pdbx_description
1 polymer ?
#
loop_
_entity_poly.entity_id
_entity_poly.type
_entity_poly.pdbx_seq_one_letter_code
_entity_poly.pdbx_strand_id
1 'polypeptide(L)'
;MDWTNSTDPESAKKDMLAFMPIIAEQWYSLHARLIRKHDPNHLILGDKNMVMWHYDFMLPSVKRHVDVVCVQAYGPWDKDKKLTDMIYEATGKPIFNGDGCFGLAGPNQQEWGVKGFHTGAKSLEDVARMYEEMLRGMMRAPYYIGWHHCGYMEQWDEAERGDAPRNENGFLDPLERHRTQWTDALKDVNHIAAQLHEAAQ
;
A
#
# COMPACT_ATOMS: atom_id res chain seq x y z
N MET A 1 13.62 -37.16 -2.43
CA MET A 1 12.28 -36.71 -2.84
C MET A 1 12.37 -35.22 -3.06
N ASP A 2 12.24 -34.77 -4.31
CA ASP A 2 12.26 -33.34 -4.63
C ASP A 2 10.83 -32.79 -4.48
N TRP A 3 10.56 -32.16 -3.34
CA TRP A 3 9.24 -31.61 -3.04
C TRP A 3 8.93 -30.35 -3.87
N THR A 4 9.93 -29.77 -4.56
CA THR A 4 9.73 -28.60 -5.44
C THR A 4 9.19 -29.00 -6.81
N ASN A 5 9.28 -30.29 -7.18
CA ASN A 5 8.80 -30.83 -8.46
C ASN A 5 7.81 -31.97 -8.21
N SER A 6 6.52 -31.63 -8.10
CA SER A 6 5.46 -32.64 -7.94
C SER A 6 5.31 -33.48 -9.21
N THR A 7 5.19 -34.80 -9.05
CA THR A 7 4.79 -35.71 -10.13
C THR A 7 3.30 -35.59 -10.48
N ASP A 8 2.51 -34.91 -9.64
CA ASP A 8 1.11 -34.54 -9.88
C ASP A 8 0.89 -33.05 -9.53
N PRO A 9 1.12 -32.13 -10.48
CA PRO A 9 0.99 -30.70 -10.25
C PRO A 9 -0.44 -30.25 -9.90
N GLU A 10 -1.46 -30.92 -10.43
CA GLU A 10 -2.86 -30.54 -10.20
C GLU A 10 -3.30 -30.89 -8.78
N SER A 11 -2.96 -32.09 -8.30
CA SER A 11 -3.20 -32.45 -6.90
C SER A 11 -2.42 -31.54 -5.95
N ALA A 12 -1.14 -31.26 -6.25
CA ALA A 12 -0.33 -30.35 -5.43
C ALA A 12 -0.93 -28.95 -5.35
N LYS A 13 -1.43 -28.40 -6.47
CA LYS A 13 -2.11 -27.11 -6.49
C LYS A 13 -3.40 -27.12 -5.67
N LYS A 14 -4.20 -28.20 -5.75
CA LYS A 14 -5.42 -28.36 -4.96
C LYS A 14 -5.11 -28.39 -3.46
N ASP A 15 -4.10 -29.15 -3.05
CA ASP A 15 -3.68 -29.24 -1.64
C ASP A 15 -3.14 -27.89 -1.14
N MET A 16 -2.33 -27.20 -1.96
CA MET A 16 -1.87 -25.84 -1.67
C MET A 16 -3.06 -24.91 -1.42
N LEU A 17 -4.02 -24.84 -2.35
CA LEU A 17 -5.20 -23.98 -2.22
C LEU A 17 -6.04 -24.32 -0.99
N ALA A 18 -6.15 -25.60 -0.61
CA ALA A 18 -6.83 -26.03 0.60
C ALA A 18 -6.06 -25.68 1.89
N PHE A 19 -4.73 -25.61 1.82
CA PHE A 19 -3.86 -25.27 2.95
C PHE A 19 -3.73 -23.76 3.19
N MET A 20 -3.85 -22.93 2.15
CA MET A 20 -3.71 -21.46 2.28
C MET A 20 -4.65 -20.81 3.32
N PRO A 21 -5.96 -21.14 3.40
CA PRO A 21 -6.83 -20.60 4.45
C PRO A 21 -6.39 -20.98 5.87
N ILE A 22 -5.81 -22.18 6.04
CA ILE A 22 -5.31 -22.66 7.33
C ILE A 22 -4.09 -21.82 7.76
N ILE A 23 -3.16 -21.58 6.83
CA ILE A 23 -2.01 -20.70 7.08
C ILE A 23 -2.49 -19.29 7.44
N ALA A 24 -3.40 -18.72 6.65
CA ALA A 24 -3.92 -17.38 6.90
C ALA A 24 -4.60 -17.28 8.28
N GLU A 25 -5.45 -18.25 8.65
CA GLU A 25 -6.07 -18.26 9.96
C GLU A 25 -5.05 -18.35 11.10
N GLN A 26 -4.06 -19.24 10.99
CA GLN A 26 -3.02 -19.35 12.02
C GLN A 26 -2.20 -18.06 12.15
N TRP A 27 -1.81 -17.47 11.02
CA TRP A 27 -1.08 -16.21 10.99
C TRP A 27 -1.87 -15.10 11.70
N TYR A 28 -3.09 -14.81 11.24
CA TYR A 28 -3.86 -13.69 11.76
C TYR A 28 -4.33 -13.90 13.20
N SER A 29 -4.81 -15.10 13.55
CA SER A 29 -5.30 -15.38 14.91
C SER A 29 -4.18 -15.36 15.95
N LEU A 30 -2.99 -15.86 15.61
CA LEU A 30 -1.82 -15.82 16.49
C LEU A 30 -1.41 -14.38 16.80
N HIS A 31 -1.24 -13.56 15.76
CA HIS A 31 -0.82 -12.17 15.91
C HIS A 31 -1.88 -11.36 16.65
N ALA A 32 -3.15 -11.49 16.28
CA ALA A 32 -4.23 -10.77 16.96
C ALA A 32 -4.30 -11.14 18.45
N ARG A 33 -4.23 -12.43 18.79
CA ARG A 33 -4.23 -12.87 20.20
C ARG A 33 -3.04 -12.33 20.99
N LEU A 34 -1.84 -12.33 20.40
CA LEU A 34 -0.64 -11.86 21.08
C LEU A 34 -0.61 -10.33 21.22
N ILE A 35 -0.97 -9.59 20.16
CA ILE A 35 -1.09 -8.14 20.20
C ILE A 35 -2.14 -7.76 21.23
N ARG A 36 -3.35 -8.34 21.19
CA ARG A 36 -4.40 -8.04 22.20
C ARG A 36 -3.98 -8.35 23.64
N LYS A 37 -3.14 -9.36 23.85
CA LYS A 37 -2.62 -9.68 25.19
C LYS A 37 -1.68 -8.59 25.72
N HIS A 38 -0.81 -8.06 24.87
CA HIS A 38 0.26 -7.14 25.28
C HIS A 38 -0.05 -5.67 25.01
N ASP A 39 -1.00 -5.40 24.12
CA ASP A 39 -1.40 -4.09 23.66
C ASP A 39 -2.92 -4.05 23.33
N PRO A 40 -3.79 -4.11 24.36
CA PRO A 40 -5.23 -4.24 24.16
C PRO A 40 -5.91 -2.96 23.64
N ASN A 41 -5.24 -1.81 23.70
CA ASN A 41 -5.85 -0.49 23.43
C ASN A 41 -5.55 0.05 22.03
N HIS A 42 -4.67 -0.57 21.25
CA HIS A 42 -4.29 -0.11 19.92
C HIS A 42 -4.88 -0.97 18.80
N LEU A 43 -5.02 -0.38 17.62
CA LEU A 43 -5.56 -1.05 16.43
C LEU A 43 -4.56 -2.07 15.86
N ILE A 44 -5.07 -3.20 15.39
CA ILE A 44 -4.34 -4.17 14.57
C ILE A 44 -4.53 -3.77 13.10
N LEU A 45 -3.42 -3.46 12.43
CA LEU A 45 -3.41 -2.96 11.04
C LEU A 45 -3.18 -4.06 9.99
N GLY A 46 -2.91 -5.30 10.38
CA GLY A 46 -2.55 -6.38 9.46
C GLY A 46 -1.12 -6.25 8.91
N ASP A 47 -0.89 -6.72 7.68
CA ASP A 47 0.47 -7.02 7.18
C ASP A 47 1.01 -6.08 6.08
N LYS A 48 0.29 -5.00 5.74
CA LYS A 48 0.67 -4.07 4.66
C LYS A 48 0.98 -4.80 3.34
N ASN A 49 0.15 -5.78 2.99
CA ASN A 49 0.27 -6.50 1.72
C ASN A 49 0.00 -5.58 0.53
N MET A 50 0.60 -5.88 -0.62
CA MET A 50 0.16 -5.29 -1.89
C MET A 50 -1.35 -5.45 -2.03
N VAL A 51 -2.05 -4.40 -2.45
CA VAL A 51 -3.51 -4.41 -2.54
C VAL A 51 -4.03 -5.58 -3.39
N MET A 52 -3.31 -5.94 -4.46
CA MET A 52 -3.60 -7.08 -5.36
C MET A 52 -3.32 -8.47 -4.77
N TRP A 53 -2.72 -8.58 -3.58
CA TRP A 53 -2.41 -9.84 -2.91
C TRP A 53 -3.40 -10.22 -1.80
N HIS A 54 -4.52 -9.49 -1.69
CA HIS A 54 -5.61 -9.84 -0.77
C HIS A 54 -6.51 -10.93 -1.39
N TYR A 55 -5.99 -12.15 -1.46
CA TYR A 55 -6.66 -13.30 -2.07
C TYR A 55 -7.86 -13.80 -1.24
N ASP A 56 -8.85 -14.40 -1.89
CA ASP A 56 -10.07 -14.90 -1.23
C ASP A 56 -9.81 -15.79 0.00
N PHE A 57 -8.74 -16.60 -0.03
CA PHE A 57 -8.41 -17.50 1.07
C PHE A 57 -8.05 -16.78 2.38
N MET A 58 -7.59 -15.53 2.32
CA MET A 58 -7.13 -14.79 3.50
C MET A 58 -8.17 -13.82 4.04
N LEU A 59 -9.08 -13.32 3.19
CA LEU A 59 -10.08 -12.31 3.55
C LEU A 59 -10.94 -12.71 4.76
N PRO A 60 -11.38 -13.97 4.94
CA PRO A 60 -12.11 -14.38 6.14
C PRO A 60 -11.30 -14.26 7.44
N SER A 61 -9.99 -14.44 7.38
CA SER A 61 -9.08 -14.33 8.53
C SER A 61 -8.75 -12.86 8.81
N VAL A 62 -8.49 -12.07 7.77
CA VAL A 62 -8.35 -10.61 7.86
C VAL A 62 -9.59 -9.99 8.52
N LYS A 63 -10.79 -10.33 8.04
CA LYS A 63 -12.07 -9.87 8.59
C LYS A 63 -12.21 -10.13 10.09
N ARG A 64 -11.77 -11.31 10.55
CA ARG A 64 -11.96 -11.74 11.94
C ARG A 64 -10.95 -11.11 12.90
N HIS A 65 -9.72 -10.89 12.46
CA HIS A 65 -8.59 -10.65 13.35
C HIS A 65 -7.94 -9.27 13.22
N VAL A 66 -8.30 -8.50 12.17
CA VAL A 66 -7.75 -7.17 11.90
C VAL A 66 -8.83 -6.09 12.13
N ASP A 67 -8.41 -4.92 12.62
CA ASP A 67 -9.33 -3.78 12.82
C ASP A 67 -9.37 -2.87 11.59
N VAL A 68 -8.21 -2.61 11.00
CA VAL A 68 -8.02 -1.77 9.80
C VAL A 68 -7.16 -2.54 8.82
N VAL A 69 -7.60 -2.69 7.58
CA VAL A 69 -6.79 -3.35 6.55
C VAL A 69 -5.74 -2.36 6.04
N CYS A 70 -4.49 -2.55 6.44
CA CYS A 70 -3.36 -1.82 5.87
C CYS A 70 -2.94 -2.46 4.54
N VAL A 71 -3.02 -1.69 3.46
CA VAL A 71 -2.58 -2.09 2.12
C VAL A 71 -1.33 -1.33 1.71
N GLN A 72 -0.61 -1.88 0.73
CA GLN A 72 0.39 -1.18 -0.07
C GLN A 72 -0.16 -1.05 -1.49
N ALA A 73 -0.29 0.17 -2.00
CA ALA A 73 -0.85 0.42 -3.33
C ALA A 73 -0.17 1.63 -3.99
N TYR A 74 0.37 1.40 -5.18
CA TYR A 74 1.13 2.37 -5.98
C TYR A 74 0.44 2.70 -7.31
N GLY A 75 -0.68 2.07 -7.60
CA GLY A 75 -1.33 2.17 -8.90
C GLY A 75 -2.11 3.48 -9.06
N PRO A 76 -2.57 3.75 -10.28
CA PRO A 76 -3.65 4.71 -10.50
C PRO A 76 -4.90 4.32 -9.69
N TRP A 77 -5.59 5.32 -9.15
CA TRP A 77 -6.70 5.09 -8.22
C TRP A 77 -7.86 4.28 -8.80
N ASP A 78 -8.18 4.41 -10.08
CA ASP A 78 -9.27 3.65 -10.72
C ASP A 78 -9.05 2.12 -10.64
N LYS A 79 -7.79 1.67 -10.68
CA LYS A 79 -7.42 0.26 -10.52
C LYS A 79 -7.42 -0.15 -9.06
N ASP A 80 -6.77 0.64 -8.21
CA ASP A 80 -6.66 0.35 -6.78
C ASP A 80 -8.03 0.41 -6.08
N LYS A 81 -8.93 1.27 -6.54
CA LYS A 81 -10.31 1.35 -6.04
C LYS A 81 -11.04 0.02 -6.22
N LYS A 82 -10.97 -0.61 -7.39
CA LYS A 82 -11.65 -1.91 -7.62
C LYS A 82 -11.18 -2.99 -6.65
N LEU A 83 -9.88 -3.02 -6.36
CA LEU A 83 -9.31 -3.99 -5.42
C LEU A 83 -9.70 -3.66 -3.99
N THR A 84 -9.71 -2.39 -3.61
CA THR A 84 -10.13 -1.97 -2.27
C THR A 84 -11.63 -2.08 -2.04
N ASP A 85 -12.47 -1.88 -3.06
CA ASP A 85 -13.91 -2.19 -3.04
C ASP A 85 -14.10 -3.68 -2.71
N MET A 86 -13.42 -4.58 -3.42
CA MET A 86 -13.49 -6.03 -3.17
C MET A 86 -13.07 -6.38 -1.73
N ILE A 87 -11.95 -5.81 -1.25
CA ILE A 87 -11.49 -6.03 0.13
C ILE A 87 -12.53 -5.54 1.13
N TYR A 88 -13.09 -4.35 0.90
CA TYR A 88 -14.10 -3.77 1.79
C TYR A 88 -15.40 -4.59 1.78
N GLU A 89 -15.89 -5.03 0.62
CA GLU A 89 -17.07 -5.88 0.50
C GLU A 89 -16.90 -7.20 1.26
N ALA A 90 -15.72 -7.83 1.16
CA ALA A 90 -15.44 -9.10 1.84
C ALA A 90 -15.30 -8.92 3.37
N THR A 91 -14.63 -7.86 3.81
CA THR A 91 -14.21 -7.69 5.21
C THR A 91 -15.12 -6.77 6.03
N GLY A 92 -15.72 -5.76 5.41
CA GLY A 92 -16.43 -4.66 6.07
C GLY A 92 -15.51 -3.76 6.92
N LYS A 93 -14.19 -3.86 6.75
CA LYS A 93 -13.20 -3.16 7.58
C LYS A 93 -12.72 -1.87 6.90
N PRO A 94 -12.45 -0.81 7.67
CA PRO A 94 -11.80 0.38 7.11
C PRO A 94 -10.44 0.01 6.50
N ILE A 95 -10.05 0.75 5.46
CA ILE A 95 -8.82 0.52 4.71
C ILE A 95 -7.91 1.74 4.86
N PHE A 96 -6.62 1.46 5.01
CA PHE A 96 -5.56 2.45 5.10
C PHE A 96 -4.43 2.05 4.14
N ASN A 97 -3.98 2.96 3.29
CA ASN A 97 -2.80 2.69 2.46
C ASN A 97 -1.54 3.06 3.22
N GLY A 98 -0.81 2.09 3.74
CA GLY A 98 0.41 2.35 4.50
C GLY A 98 1.62 2.67 3.63
N ASP A 99 1.52 2.53 2.31
CA ASP A 99 2.68 2.59 1.43
C ASP A 99 2.28 2.80 -0.04
N GLY A 100 2.51 4.02 -0.53
CA GLY A 100 2.38 4.37 -1.95
C GLY A 100 3.17 5.63 -2.27
N CYS A 101 3.50 5.81 -3.55
CA CYS A 101 4.08 7.05 -4.06
C CYS A 101 3.97 7.12 -5.59
N PHE A 102 4.09 8.34 -6.10
CA PHE A 102 4.48 8.65 -7.46
C PHE A 102 5.77 9.47 -7.43
N GLY A 103 6.52 9.46 -8.52
CA GLY A 103 7.76 10.22 -8.61
C GLY A 103 8.19 10.43 -10.06
N LEU A 104 9.23 11.24 -10.19
CA LEU A 104 9.94 11.52 -11.43
C LEU A 104 11.42 11.58 -11.11
N ALA A 105 12.21 10.68 -11.69
CA ALA A 105 13.65 10.64 -11.47
C ALA A 105 14.33 11.92 -11.99
N GLY A 106 15.10 12.57 -11.12
CA GLY A 106 15.96 13.71 -11.48
C GLY A 106 17.29 13.29 -12.13
N PRO A 107 18.17 14.26 -12.46
CA PRO A 107 19.45 13.99 -13.13
C PRO A 107 20.38 13.02 -12.39
N ASN A 108 20.34 13.03 -11.05
CA ASN A 108 21.17 12.16 -10.20
C ASN A 108 20.46 10.84 -9.82
N GLN A 109 19.43 10.45 -10.58
CA GLN A 109 18.51 9.36 -10.22
C GLN A 109 18.17 8.47 -11.43
N GLN A 110 19.05 8.44 -12.43
CA GLN A 110 18.78 7.81 -13.72
C GLN A 110 19.09 6.31 -13.72
N GLU A 111 19.92 5.82 -12.79
CA GLU A 111 20.32 4.41 -12.75
C GLU A 111 19.17 3.49 -12.30
N TRP A 112 18.43 3.90 -11.26
CA TRP A 112 17.45 3.03 -10.60
C TRP A 112 15.98 3.33 -10.94
N GLY A 113 15.72 4.53 -11.50
CA GLY A 113 14.39 4.95 -11.93
C GLY A 113 13.50 5.34 -10.75
N VAL A 114 12.18 5.28 -10.91
CA VAL A 114 11.23 5.69 -9.86
C VAL A 114 10.75 4.47 -9.07
N LYS A 115 10.54 4.65 -7.76
CA LYS A 115 9.93 3.63 -6.89
C LYS A 115 8.45 3.41 -7.22
N GLY A 116 8.00 2.16 -7.09
CA GLY A 116 6.60 1.82 -7.25
C GLY A 116 6.15 1.70 -8.70
N PHE A 117 4.92 2.16 -8.98
CA PHE A 117 4.34 2.06 -10.32
C PHE A 117 5.00 3.08 -11.25
N HIS A 118 5.48 2.61 -12.40
CA HIS A 118 6.10 3.47 -13.40
C HIS A 118 4.99 4.16 -14.20
N THR A 119 4.58 5.33 -13.73
CA THR A 119 3.47 6.10 -14.30
C THR A 119 3.80 6.69 -15.67
N GLY A 120 5.08 6.78 -16.01
CA GLY A 120 5.56 7.43 -17.23
C GLY A 120 5.45 8.95 -17.19
N ALA A 121 5.28 9.54 -15.99
CA ALA A 121 5.25 10.99 -15.77
C ALA A 121 6.40 11.68 -16.53
N LYS A 122 6.09 12.82 -17.16
CA LYS A 122 7.07 13.60 -17.92
C LYS A 122 7.46 14.89 -17.23
N SER A 123 6.72 15.29 -16.20
CA SER A 123 6.99 16.47 -15.40
C SER A 123 6.52 16.29 -13.95
N LEU A 124 6.89 17.21 -13.06
CA LEU A 124 6.44 17.18 -11.67
C LEU A 124 4.97 17.57 -11.54
N GLU A 125 4.44 18.32 -12.49
CA GLU A 125 3.00 18.62 -12.59
C GLU A 125 2.19 17.34 -12.87
N ASP A 126 2.72 16.41 -13.69
CA ASP A 126 2.10 15.08 -13.85
C ASP A 126 2.07 14.31 -12.53
N VAL A 127 3.17 14.33 -11.78
CA VAL A 127 3.26 13.69 -10.46
C VAL A 127 2.26 14.31 -9.48
N ALA A 128 2.18 15.64 -9.42
CA ALA A 128 1.25 16.37 -8.57
C ALA A 128 -0.21 16.01 -8.88
N ARG A 129 -0.57 15.95 -10.17
CA ARG A 129 -1.90 15.54 -10.63
C ARG A 129 -2.24 14.11 -10.22
N MET A 130 -1.30 13.18 -10.34
CA MET A 130 -1.51 11.79 -9.92
C MET A 130 -1.76 11.69 -8.40
N TYR A 131 -1.00 12.44 -7.58
CA TYR A 131 -1.27 12.53 -6.14
C TYR A 131 -2.64 13.13 -5.84
N GLU A 132 -3.02 14.22 -6.49
CA GLU A 132 -4.31 14.86 -6.28
C GLU A 132 -5.47 13.91 -6.65
N GLU A 133 -5.42 13.29 -7.82
CA GLU A 133 -6.41 12.31 -8.29
C GLU A 133 -6.53 11.14 -7.31
N MET A 134 -5.40 10.57 -6.89
CA MET A 134 -5.35 9.45 -5.97
C MET A 134 -5.90 9.81 -4.59
N LEU A 135 -5.43 10.89 -3.97
CA LEU A 135 -5.83 11.27 -2.63
C LEU A 135 -7.30 11.70 -2.57
N ARG A 136 -7.78 12.49 -3.53
CA ARG A 136 -9.21 12.82 -3.61
C ARG A 136 -10.06 11.57 -3.81
N GLY A 137 -9.57 10.63 -4.63
CA GLY A 137 -10.19 9.35 -4.84
C GLY A 137 -10.34 8.54 -3.55
N MET A 138 -9.23 8.37 -2.82
CA MET A 138 -9.19 7.67 -1.53
C MET A 138 -10.09 8.35 -0.51
N MET A 139 -9.98 9.67 -0.33
CA MET A 139 -10.76 10.39 0.69
C MET A 139 -12.26 10.41 0.38
N ARG A 140 -12.67 10.24 -0.89
CA ARG A 140 -14.07 10.07 -1.30
C ARG A 140 -14.57 8.63 -1.22
N ALA A 141 -13.75 7.67 -0.83
CA ALA A 141 -14.22 6.32 -0.54
C ALA A 141 -14.54 6.22 0.96
N PRO A 142 -15.80 5.94 1.37
CA PRO A 142 -16.23 6.04 2.77
C PRO A 142 -15.55 5.02 3.69
N TYR A 143 -14.98 3.95 3.14
CA TYR A 143 -14.21 2.97 3.88
C TYR A 143 -12.71 3.29 3.99
N TYR A 144 -12.20 4.29 3.26
CA TYR A 144 -10.78 4.63 3.24
C TYR A 144 -10.48 5.71 4.27
N ILE A 145 -9.60 5.41 5.22
CA ILE A 145 -9.38 6.27 6.39
C ILE A 145 -8.00 6.95 6.40
N GLY A 146 -7.16 6.70 5.40
CA GLY A 146 -5.88 7.41 5.29
C GLY A 146 -4.91 6.81 4.28
N TRP A 147 -3.79 7.51 4.09
CA TRP A 147 -2.71 7.15 3.19
C TRP A 147 -1.37 7.64 3.74
N HIS A 148 -0.31 6.85 3.59
CA HIS A 148 1.08 7.22 3.88
C HIS A 148 1.95 7.19 2.63
N HIS A 149 2.73 8.25 2.47
CA HIS A 149 3.76 8.37 1.45
C HIS A 149 4.96 7.48 1.76
N CYS A 150 5.43 6.72 0.77
CA CYS A 150 6.60 5.87 0.93
C CYS A 150 7.89 6.55 0.46
N GLY A 151 8.47 7.37 1.32
CA GLY A 151 9.83 7.90 1.15
C GLY A 151 9.94 9.32 1.67
N TYR A 152 10.59 9.51 2.82
CA TYR A 152 10.77 10.86 3.38
C TYR A 152 11.90 11.62 2.68
N MET A 153 13.09 11.04 2.65
CA MET A 153 14.23 11.49 1.84
C MET A 153 14.34 10.62 0.60
N GLU A 154 14.67 11.23 -0.53
CA GLU A 154 15.03 10.51 -1.75
C GLU A 154 16.51 10.08 -1.73
N GLN A 155 16.89 9.19 -2.63
CA GLN A 155 18.27 8.76 -2.84
C GLN A 155 18.75 9.19 -4.23
N TRP A 156 20.03 9.53 -4.34
CA TRP A 156 20.74 9.69 -5.61
C TRP A 156 21.49 8.41 -5.97
N ASP A 157 21.89 8.29 -7.22
CA ASP A 157 22.56 7.11 -7.78
C ASP A 157 23.83 6.75 -6.99
N GLU A 158 24.59 7.75 -6.52
CA GLU A 158 25.82 7.53 -5.75
C GLU A 158 25.61 7.18 -4.26
N ALA A 159 24.38 7.17 -3.76
CA ALA A 159 24.10 6.86 -2.36
C ALA A 159 24.37 5.39 -2.03
N GLU A 160 24.90 5.11 -0.83
CA GLU A 160 24.92 3.74 -0.30
C GLU A 160 23.47 3.25 -0.10
N ARG A 161 23.12 2.12 -0.71
CA ARG A 161 21.76 1.59 -0.71
C ARG A 161 21.62 0.43 0.26
N GLY A 162 20.51 0.43 0.99
CA GLY A 162 20.05 -0.71 1.77
C GLY A 162 19.12 -1.61 0.96
N ASP A 163 18.14 -2.23 1.63
CA ASP A 163 17.28 -3.25 1.04
C ASP A 163 16.31 -2.75 -0.05
N ALA A 164 16.11 -1.43 -0.16
CA ALA A 164 15.29 -0.81 -1.20
C ALA A 164 16.20 -0.12 -2.22
N PRO A 165 16.39 -0.68 -3.44
CA PRO A 165 17.26 -0.10 -4.43
C PRO A 165 16.67 1.14 -5.11
N ARG A 166 15.40 1.49 -4.86
CA ARG A 166 14.69 2.60 -5.49
C ARG A 166 14.00 3.45 -4.43
N ASN A 167 14.37 4.72 -4.35
CA ASN A 167 13.77 5.72 -3.47
C ASN A 167 13.90 7.14 -4.04
N GLU A 168 13.44 7.37 -5.26
CA GLU A 168 13.62 8.61 -6.02
C GLU A 168 12.39 9.55 -5.89
N ASN A 169 11.66 9.44 -4.79
CA ASN A 169 10.33 10.03 -4.60
C ASN A 169 10.17 10.74 -3.23
N GLY A 170 11.27 11.19 -2.64
CA GLY A 170 11.29 11.82 -1.33
C GLY A 170 10.55 13.16 -1.26
N PHE A 171 10.06 13.50 -0.07
CA PHE A 171 9.69 14.88 0.24
C PHE A 171 10.92 15.80 0.37
N LEU A 172 12.09 15.22 0.65
CA LEU A 172 13.38 15.89 0.74
C LEU A 172 14.37 15.29 -0.25
N ASP A 173 15.26 16.11 -0.81
CA ASP A 173 16.47 15.65 -1.46
C ASP A 173 17.54 15.20 -0.44
N PRO A 174 18.66 14.56 -0.85
CA PRO A 174 19.74 14.16 0.07
C PRO A 174 20.46 15.32 0.78
N LEU A 175 20.20 16.56 0.36
CA LEU A 175 20.70 17.80 1.00
C LEU A 175 19.61 18.46 1.85
N GLU A 176 18.55 17.71 2.19
CA GLU A 176 17.41 18.13 3.00
C GLU A 176 16.59 19.28 2.40
N ARG A 177 16.65 19.49 1.08
CA ARG A 177 15.85 20.50 0.41
C ARG A 177 14.45 19.96 0.13
N HIS A 178 13.43 20.73 0.49
CA HIS A 178 12.03 20.35 0.28
C HIS A 178 11.64 20.29 -1.21
N ARG A 179 10.90 19.23 -1.58
CA ARG A 179 10.28 19.03 -2.88
C ARG A 179 8.87 19.63 -2.93
N THR A 180 8.73 20.94 -2.97
CA THR A 180 7.41 21.60 -2.89
C THR A 180 6.51 21.38 -4.10
N GLN A 181 7.11 21.20 -5.28
CA GLN A 181 6.45 21.18 -6.60
C GLN A 181 5.29 20.19 -6.74
N TRP A 182 5.31 19.09 -5.98
CA TRP A 182 4.21 18.12 -5.95
C TRP A 182 3.63 17.92 -4.55
N THR A 183 4.38 18.23 -3.48
CA THR A 183 3.87 18.10 -2.11
C THR A 183 2.81 19.16 -1.77
N ASP A 184 2.76 20.27 -2.50
CA ASP A 184 1.70 21.27 -2.29
C ASP A 184 0.31 20.69 -2.62
N ALA A 185 0.21 19.79 -3.61
CA ALA A 185 -1.04 19.05 -3.88
C ALA A 185 -1.47 18.17 -2.69
N LEU A 186 -0.51 17.56 -1.97
CA LEU A 186 -0.82 16.81 -0.75
C LEU A 186 -1.37 17.72 0.34
N LYS A 187 -0.77 18.90 0.53
CA LYS A 187 -1.23 19.89 1.53
C LYS A 187 -2.66 20.32 1.22
N ASP A 188 -2.92 20.65 -0.04
CA ASP A 188 -4.25 21.09 -0.50
C ASP A 188 -5.31 20.02 -0.22
N VAL A 189 -5.04 18.76 -0.55
CA VAL A 189 -6.00 17.67 -0.28
C VAL A 189 -6.11 17.38 1.21
N ASN A 190 -5.01 17.42 1.98
CA ASN A 190 -5.04 17.22 3.44
C ASN A 190 -5.94 18.24 4.14
N HIS A 191 -5.95 19.50 3.70
CA HIS A 191 -6.80 20.55 4.28
C HIS A 191 -8.31 20.27 4.15
N ILE A 192 -8.71 19.48 3.16
CA ILE A 192 -10.12 19.17 2.86
C ILE A 192 -10.44 17.68 3.00
N ALA A 193 -9.50 16.85 3.47
CA ALA A 193 -9.65 15.40 3.51
C ALA A 193 -10.89 14.95 4.30
N ALA A 194 -11.12 15.54 5.48
CA ALA A 194 -12.31 15.26 6.28
C ALA A 194 -13.61 15.64 5.56
N GLN A 195 -13.63 16.79 4.87
CA GLN A 195 -14.81 17.24 4.11
C GLN A 195 -15.10 16.32 2.92
N LEU A 196 -14.06 15.86 2.23
CA LEU A 196 -14.18 14.89 1.13
C LEU A 196 -14.77 13.56 1.61
N HIS A 197 -14.39 13.15 2.82
CA HIS A 197 -14.86 11.91 3.44
C HIS A 197 -16.29 12.01 3.95
N GLU A 198 -16.64 13.11 4.63
CA GLU A 198 -18.02 13.38 5.06
C GLU A 198 -18.99 13.44 3.88
N ALA A 199 -18.57 14.04 2.76
CA ALA A 199 -19.40 14.14 1.55
C ALA A 199 -19.60 12.80 0.82
N ALA A 200 -18.89 11.74 1.21
CA ALA A 200 -18.97 10.41 0.61
C ALA A 200 -19.89 9.43 1.39
N GLN A 201 -20.39 9.85 2.56
CA GLN A 201 -21.31 9.09 3.42
C GLN A 201 -22.77 9.34 3.01
#